data_AF-W3XCE5-F1
#
_entry.id   AF-W3XCE5-F1
#
_cell.length_a   1.000
_cell.length_b   1.000
_cell.length_c   1.000
_cell.angle_alpha   90.00
_cell.angle_beta   90.00
_cell.angle_gamma   90.00
#
_symmetry.space_group_name_H-M   'P 1'
#
loop_
_entity.id
_entity.type
_entity.pdbx_description
1 polymer ?
#
loop_
_entity_poly.entity_id
_entity_poly.type
_entity_poly.pdbx_seq_one_letter_code
_entity_poly.pdbx_strand_id
1 'polypeptide(L)'
;MNAPFKHPTPKEAFKIARLHAELLRQLFNHPQYIYTEPPTAARYPTDTKKTAPALLMVSDFVQTTYVEHVLPFLPAGASRKTKDIANPWAYADESSVWEWTWDEEKGELKDKDGKVQPFPKLGAAGVEKRGDIWTRSFMAGMCICENGTDPKAKLMIGGKSFDFGEEARRLIKELQEI
;
A
#
# COMPACT_ATOMS: atom_id res chain seq x y z
N MET A 1 -9.97 2.93 27.88
CA MET A 1 -10.69 3.52 26.73
C MET A 1 -9.64 4.07 25.79
N ASN A 2 -9.39 3.42 24.65
CA ASN A 2 -8.52 4.01 23.64
C ASN A 2 -9.26 5.22 23.08
N ALA A 3 -8.59 6.37 23.01
CA ALA A 3 -9.16 7.56 22.39
C ALA A 3 -9.70 7.17 21.00
N PRO A 4 -10.90 7.63 20.60
CA PRO A 4 -11.41 7.33 19.26
C PRO A 4 -10.35 7.80 18.26
N PHE A 5 -9.95 6.89 17.36
CA PHE A 5 -9.04 7.25 16.27
C PHE A 5 -9.57 8.52 15.61
N LYS A 6 -8.68 9.45 15.28
CA LYS A 6 -9.05 10.68 14.57
C LYS A 6 -8.84 10.49 13.09
N HIS A 7 -9.63 11.20 12.28
CA HIS A 7 -9.39 11.27 10.84
C HIS A 7 -7.92 11.70 10.60
N PRO A 8 -7.18 11.02 9.71
CA PRO A 8 -5.85 11.49 9.34
C PRO A 8 -5.97 12.87 8.70
N THR A 9 -4.98 13.72 8.96
CA THR A 9 -4.73 14.93 8.18
C THR A 9 -4.42 14.53 6.73
N PRO A 10 -4.62 15.43 5.75
CA PRO A 10 -4.23 15.17 4.36
C PRO A 10 -2.77 14.70 4.22
N LYS A 11 -1.84 15.29 4.98
CA LYS A 11 -0.42 14.90 4.99
C LYS A 11 -0.22 13.47 5.49
N GLU A 12 -0.87 13.07 6.59
CA GLU A 12 -0.81 11.70 7.10
C GLU A 12 -1.42 10.71 6.09
N ALA A 13 -2.61 11.01 5.57
CA ALA A 13 -3.30 10.16 4.60
C ALA A 13 -2.44 9.95 3.33
N PHE A 14 -1.84 11.03 2.81
CA PHE A 14 -0.94 10.95 1.67
C PHE A 14 0.32 10.15 1.98
N LYS A 15 0.97 10.37 3.14
CA LYS A 15 2.15 9.61 3.57
C LYS A 15 1.86 8.11 3.67
N ILE A 16 0.77 7.73 4.34
CA ILE A 16 0.34 6.33 4.49
C ILE A 16 0.11 5.72 3.10
N ALA A 17 -0.58 6.44 2.21
CA ALA A 17 -0.84 5.99 0.85
C ALA A 17 0.43 5.82 0.03
N ARG A 18 1.39 6.73 0.16
CA ARG A 18 2.67 6.67 -0.57
C ARG A 18 3.46 5.45 -0.16
N LEU A 19 3.62 5.23 1.15
CA LEU A 19 4.38 4.10 1.68
C LEU A 19 3.71 2.76 1.33
N HIS A 20 2.38 2.64 1.41
CA HIS A 20 1.69 1.43 0.98
C HIS A 20 1.83 1.19 -0.54
N ALA A 21 1.67 2.23 -1.35
CA ALA A 21 1.81 2.12 -2.80
C ALA A 21 3.24 1.70 -3.18
N GLU A 22 4.25 2.24 -2.50
CA GLU A 22 5.65 1.87 -2.67
C GLU A 22 5.93 0.43 -2.23
N LEU A 23 5.44 0.03 -1.06
CA LEU A 23 5.57 -1.34 -0.58
C LEU A 23 4.94 -2.33 -1.57
N LEU A 24 3.74 -2.02 -2.09
CA LEU A 24 3.11 -2.85 -3.11
C LEU A 24 3.97 -2.95 -4.36
N ARG A 25 4.54 -1.85 -4.85
CA ARG A 25 5.46 -1.88 -5.99
C ARG A 25 6.66 -2.78 -5.72
N GLN A 26 7.24 -2.76 -4.51
CA GLN A 26 8.34 -3.66 -4.15
C GLN A 26 7.90 -5.14 -4.14
N LEU A 27 6.73 -5.45 -3.59
CA LEU A 27 6.23 -6.83 -3.51
C LEU A 27 5.88 -7.39 -4.89
N PHE A 28 5.18 -6.62 -5.73
CA PHE A 28 4.76 -7.04 -7.06
C PHE A 28 5.90 -7.06 -8.08
N ASN A 29 6.94 -6.24 -7.90
CA ASN A 29 8.13 -6.28 -8.76
C ASN A 29 9.26 -7.15 -8.18
N HIS A 30 8.98 -7.91 -7.11
CA HIS A 30 9.97 -8.83 -6.55
C HIS A 30 10.37 -9.87 -7.62
N PRO A 31 11.66 -10.23 -7.77
CA PRO A 31 12.10 -11.17 -8.83
C PRO A 31 11.45 -12.56 -8.78
N GLN A 32 10.90 -12.95 -7.63
CA GLN A 32 10.18 -14.22 -7.42
C GLN A 32 8.66 -14.09 -7.58
N TYR A 33 8.17 -12.90 -7.95
CA TYR A 33 6.78 -12.66 -8.33
C TYR A 33 6.65 -12.91 -9.84
N ILE A 34 6.07 -14.06 -10.20
CA ILE A 34 6.08 -14.55 -11.58
C ILE A 34 4.74 -14.24 -12.23
N TYR A 35 4.78 -13.54 -13.36
CA TYR A 35 3.62 -13.28 -14.20
C TYR A 35 3.56 -14.27 -15.38
N THR A 36 2.36 -14.68 -15.78
CA THR A 36 2.17 -15.57 -16.96
C THR A 36 2.30 -14.81 -18.28
N GLU A 37 2.08 -13.51 -18.26
CA GLU A 37 2.29 -12.56 -19.37
C GLU A 37 2.68 -11.19 -18.75
N PRO A 38 3.33 -10.28 -19.50
CA PRO A 38 3.69 -8.97 -18.98
C PRO A 38 2.50 -8.24 -18.35
N PRO A 39 2.62 -7.73 -17.10
CA PRO A 39 1.52 -7.05 -16.43
C PRO A 39 1.20 -5.72 -17.12
N THR A 40 -0.07 -5.33 -17.09
CA THR A 40 -0.60 -4.05 -17.60
C THR A 40 -1.40 -3.34 -16.50
N ALA A 41 -1.77 -2.07 -16.69
CA ALA A 41 -2.67 -1.37 -15.77
C ALA A 41 -4.00 -2.09 -15.54
N ALA A 42 -4.49 -2.82 -16.54
CA ALA A 42 -5.78 -3.50 -16.51
C ALA A 42 -5.70 -4.94 -15.96
N ARG A 43 -4.55 -5.62 -16.14
CA ARG A 43 -4.40 -7.05 -15.83
C ARG A 43 -3.00 -7.39 -15.35
N TYR A 44 -2.92 -8.11 -14.24
CA TYR A 44 -1.70 -8.64 -13.66
C TYR A 44 -1.85 -10.15 -13.44
N PRO A 45 -1.66 -10.96 -14.49
CA PRO A 45 -1.93 -12.39 -14.40
C PRO A 45 -0.75 -13.09 -13.74
N THR A 46 -0.88 -13.32 -12.44
CA THR A 46 0.13 -14.00 -11.62
C THR A 46 0.14 -15.50 -11.87
N ASP A 47 1.33 -16.09 -12.07
CA ASP A 47 1.53 -17.54 -12.01
C ASP A 47 1.60 -17.96 -10.54
N THR A 48 0.46 -18.35 -9.99
CA THR A 48 0.33 -18.73 -8.57
C THR A 48 1.07 -20.03 -8.22
N LYS A 49 1.46 -20.84 -9.22
CA LYS A 49 2.21 -22.09 -9.01
C LYS A 49 3.71 -21.84 -8.90
N LYS A 50 4.23 -20.84 -9.62
CA LYS A 50 5.67 -20.50 -9.62
C LYS A 50 6.02 -19.36 -8.65
N THR A 51 5.07 -18.49 -8.33
CA THR A 51 5.30 -17.42 -7.36
C THR A 51 5.41 -17.99 -5.95
N ALA A 52 6.35 -17.47 -5.16
CA ALA A 52 6.51 -17.88 -3.76
C ALA A 52 5.21 -17.62 -2.97
N PRO A 53 4.68 -18.60 -2.21
CA PRO A 53 3.44 -18.42 -1.44
C PRO A 53 3.45 -17.21 -0.51
N ALA A 54 4.61 -16.94 0.11
CA ALA A 54 4.82 -15.78 0.97
C ALA A 54 4.56 -14.45 0.25
N LEU A 55 5.01 -14.31 -1.01
CA LEU A 55 4.75 -13.12 -1.82
C LEU A 55 3.27 -12.97 -2.12
N LEU A 56 2.60 -14.04 -2.55
CA LEU A 56 1.16 -14.01 -2.86
C LEU A 56 0.36 -13.54 -1.65
N MET A 57 0.60 -14.15 -0.48
CA MET A 57 -0.13 -13.86 0.75
C MET A 57 0.12 -12.44 1.24
N VAL A 58 1.38 -12.01 1.30
CA VAL A 58 1.70 -10.67 1.81
C VAL A 58 1.29 -9.59 0.82
N SER A 59 1.49 -9.78 -0.49
CA SER A 59 1.07 -8.80 -1.50
C SER A 59 -0.45 -8.61 -1.50
N ASP A 60 -1.21 -9.70 -1.41
CA ASP A 60 -2.67 -9.65 -1.37
C ASP A 60 -3.18 -8.97 -0.10
N PHE A 61 -2.58 -9.29 1.04
CA PHE A 61 -2.93 -8.68 2.31
C PHE A 61 -2.65 -7.17 2.35
N VAL A 62 -1.48 -6.74 1.86
CA VAL A 62 -1.11 -5.32 1.76
C VAL A 62 -1.99 -4.62 0.72
N GLN A 63 -2.33 -5.28 -0.40
CA GLN A 63 -3.19 -4.72 -1.45
C GLN A 63 -4.59 -4.48 -0.92
N THR A 64 -5.16 -5.46 -0.23
CA THR A 64 -6.47 -5.36 0.44
C THR A 64 -6.46 -4.23 1.48
N THR A 65 -5.38 -4.13 2.26
CA THR A 65 -5.21 -3.02 3.21
C THR A 65 -5.22 -1.66 2.50
N TYR A 66 -4.45 -1.53 1.43
CA TYR A 66 -4.36 -0.30 0.66
C TYR A 66 -5.71 0.08 0.04
N VAL A 67 -6.38 -0.85 -0.64
CA VAL A 67 -7.65 -0.59 -1.35
C VAL A 67 -8.80 -0.32 -0.39
N GLU A 68 -8.96 -1.15 0.64
CA GLU A 68 -10.15 -1.09 1.50
C GLU A 68 -10.01 -0.15 2.69
N HIS A 69 -8.78 0.15 3.11
CA HIS A 69 -8.53 0.92 4.35
C HIS A 69 -7.81 2.24 4.07
N VAL A 70 -6.86 2.29 3.12
CA VAL A 70 -6.10 3.51 2.83
C VAL A 70 -6.79 4.41 1.80
N LEU A 71 -7.19 3.87 0.64
CA LEU A 71 -7.83 4.65 -0.43
C LEU A 71 -9.08 5.44 0.01
N PRO A 72 -9.93 4.96 0.94
CA PRO A 72 -11.07 5.74 1.42
C PRO A 72 -10.70 7.10 2.03
N PHE A 73 -9.47 7.30 2.49
CA PHE A 73 -9.01 8.59 3.03
C PHE A 73 -8.50 9.55 1.95
N LEU A 74 -8.46 9.14 0.68
CA LEU A 74 -7.94 9.94 -0.43
C LEU A 74 -9.08 10.44 -1.33
N PRO A 75 -8.87 11.54 -2.09
CA PRO A 75 -9.80 11.94 -3.11
C PRO A 75 -10.05 10.82 -4.13
N ALA A 76 -11.27 10.72 -4.65
CA ALA A 76 -11.64 9.65 -5.58
C ALA A 76 -10.72 9.64 -6.82
N GLY A 77 -10.14 8.48 -7.12
CA GLY A 77 -9.22 8.32 -8.26
C GLY A 77 -7.78 8.77 -7.99
N ALA A 78 -7.43 9.21 -6.78
CA ALA A 78 -6.08 9.70 -6.46
C ALA A 78 -4.97 8.71 -6.84
N SER A 79 -5.17 7.40 -6.62
CA SER A 79 -4.22 6.33 -6.96
C SER A 79 -4.08 6.02 -8.46
N ARG A 80 -4.87 6.66 -9.32
CA ARG A 80 -4.71 6.61 -10.79
C ARG A 80 -4.22 7.95 -11.36
N LYS A 81 -4.43 9.04 -10.62
CA LYS A 81 -4.13 10.41 -11.08
C LYS A 81 -2.85 10.98 -10.51
N THR A 82 -2.32 10.39 -9.42
CA THR A 82 -1.12 10.86 -8.74
C THR A 82 -0.08 9.74 -8.73
N LYS A 83 1.11 10.02 -9.29
CA LYS A 83 2.15 9.00 -9.48
C LYS A 83 2.68 8.42 -8.16
N ASP A 84 2.88 9.25 -7.15
CA ASP A 84 3.56 8.83 -5.90
C ASP A 84 2.76 7.77 -5.13
N ILE A 85 1.45 7.94 -5.12
CA ILE A 85 0.47 7.02 -4.53
C ILE A 85 -0.15 6.12 -5.60
N ALA A 86 0.44 6.00 -6.78
CA ALA A 86 -0.11 5.15 -7.82
C ALA A 86 -0.01 3.70 -7.39
N ASN A 87 -1.08 2.94 -7.60
CA ASN A 87 -1.01 1.50 -7.44
C ASN A 87 0.03 0.90 -8.40
N PRO A 88 0.56 -0.32 -8.15
CA PRO A 88 1.66 -0.86 -8.94
C PRO A 88 1.40 -0.90 -10.44
N TRP A 89 0.15 -1.14 -10.83
CA TRP A 89 -0.26 -1.31 -12.22
C TRP A 89 -0.31 0.02 -12.97
N ALA A 90 -0.92 1.05 -12.38
CA ALA A 90 -0.89 2.40 -12.94
C ALA A 90 0.55 2.93 -13.00
N TYR A 91 1.37 2.65 -11.98
CA TYR A 91 2.77 3.09 -11.96
C TYR A 91 3.60 2.48 -13.09
N ALA A 92 3.34 1.21 -13.42
CA ALA A 92 4.06 0.48 -14.47
C ALA A 92 3.53 0.77 -15.89
N ASP A 93 2.36 1.39 -16.03
CA ASP A 93 1.77 1.70 -17.33
C ASP A 93 2.30 3.03 -17.87
N GLU A 94 3.09 2.93 -18.95
CA GLU A 94 3.68 4.08 -19.64
C GLU A 94 2.64 5.04 -20.23
N SER A 95 1.40 4.59 -20.45
CA SER A 95 0.29 5.41 -20.95
C SER A 95 -0.44 6.17 -19.86
N SER A 96 -0.11 5.95 -18.58
CA SER A 96 -0.76 6.63 -17.46
C SER A 96 -0.56 8.14 -17.51
N VAL A 97 -1.68 8.86 -17.42
CA VAL A 97 -1.71 10.32 -17.34
C VAL A 97 -1.79 10.74 -15.88
N TRP A 98 -0.71 11.32 -15.37
CA TRP A 98 -0.66 11.91 -14.04
C TRP A 98 -1.28 13.31 -14.08
N GLU A 99 -2.54 13.39 -13.61
CA GLU A 99 -3.31 14.64 -13.58
C GLU A 99 -3.00 15.47 -12.35
N TRP A 100 -2.60 14.83 -11.24
CA TRP A 100 -2.48 15.46 -9.93
C TRP A 100 -1.07 15.36 -9.37
N THR A 101 -0.67 16.40 -8.64
CA THR A 101 0.62 16.51 -7.96
C THR A 101 0.42 16.87 -6.50
N TRP A 102 1.26 16.32 -5.63
CA TRP A 102 1.28 16.64 -4.21
C TRP A 102 2.11 17.89 -3.91
N ASP A 103 1.53 18.82 -3.16
CA ASP A 103 2.20 20.00 -2.62
C ASP A 103 2.58 19.71 -1.17
N GLU A 104 3.84 19.38 -0.92
CA GLU A 104 4.36 19.01 0.42
C GLU A 104 4.25 20.15 1.44
N GLU A 105 4.44 21.39 0.99
CA GLU A 105 4.40 22.58 1.86
C GLU A 105 2.99 22.76 2.41
N LYS A 106 2.00 22.77 1.50
CA LYS A 106 0.59 23.02 1.85
C LYS A 106 -0.15 21.77 2.32
N GLY A 107 0.35 20.57 1.98
CA GLY A 107 -0.32 19.31 2.28
C GLY A 107 -1.57 19.10 1.44
N GLU A 108 -1.49 19.39 0.15
CA GLU A 108 -2.64 19.42 -0.76
C GLU A 108 -2.34 18.63 -2.04
N LEU A 109 -3.34 17.92 -2.57
CA LEU A 109 -3.31 17.42 -3.94
C LEU A 109 -3.88 18.48 -4.87
N LYS A 110 -3.18 18.78 -5.96
CA LYS A 110 -3.60 19.77 -6.98
C LYS A 110 -3.64 19.14 -8.35
N ASP A 111 -4.61 19.55 -9.16
CA ASP A 111 -4.60 19.25 -10.59
C ASP A 111 -3.70 20.23 -11.37
N LYS A 112 -3.61 20.02 -12.69
CA LYS A 112 -2.79 20.81 -13.60
C LYS A 112 -3.16 22.30 -13.63
N ASP A 113 -4.41 22.64 -13.26
CA ASP A 113 -4.90 24.02 -13.20
C ASP A 113 -4.70 24.65 -11.80
N GLY A 114 -4.05 23.91 -10.88
CA GLY A 114 -3.79 24.35 -9.51
C GLY A 114 -4.97 24.20 -8.56
N LYS A 115 -6.07 23.55 -8.98
CA LYS A 115 -7.24 23.33 -8.13
C LYS A 115 -7.00 22.21 -7.13
N VAL A 116 -7.26 22.52 -5.86
CA VAL A 116 -7.10 21.60 -4.73
C VAL A 116 -8.17 20.52 -4.74
N GLN A 117 -7.75 19.27 -4.60
CA GLN A 117 -8.63 18.10 -4.52
C GLN A 117 -9.01 17.86 -3.05
N PRO A 118 -10.32 17.89 -2.71
CA PRO A 118 -10.75 17.77 -1.33
C PRO A 118 -10.56 16.33 -0.83
N PHE A 119 -9.91 16.19 0.33
CA PHE A 119 -9.83 14.91 1.03
C PHE A 119 -11.21 14.58 1.63
N PRO A 120 -11.68 13.34 1.49
CA PRO A 120 -12.98 12.94 2.02
C PRO A 120 -12.99 13.06 3.55
N LYS A 121 -14.16 13.38 4.10
CA LYS A 121 -14.44 13.26 5.53
C LYS A 121 -15.27 12.01 5.76
N LEU A 122 -14.66 11.01 6.37
CA LEU A 122 -15.34 9.74 6.64
C LEU A 122 -16.17 9.81 7.94
N GLY A 123 -17.26 9.04 7.98
CA GLY A 123 -18.01 8.78 9.22
C GLY A 123 -17.26 7.85 10.18
N ALA A 124 -17.83 7.56 11.35
CA ALA A 124 -17.19 6.78 12.41
C ALA A 124 -16.58 5.44 11.92
N ALA A 125 -17.36 4.64 11.17
CA ALA A 125 -16.89 3.38 10.59
C ALA A 125 -15.71 3.54 9.61
N GLY A 126 -15.60 4.70 8.94
CA GLY A 126 -14.46 4.98 8.09
C GLY A 126 -13.24 5.45 8.87
N VAL A 127 -13.42 6.06 10.05
CA VAL A 127 -12.31 6.43 10.93
C VAL A 127 -11.71 5.22 11.64
N GLU A 128 -12.50 4.19 11.93
CA GLU A 128 -12.02 2.89 12.43
C GLU A 128 -10.97 2.25 11.51
N LYS A 129 -11.09 2.48 10.19
CA LYS A 129 -10.09 2.02 9.21
C LYS A 129 -8.69 2.53 9.50
N ARG A 130 -8.52 3.65 10.23
CA ARG A 130 -7.19 4.10 10.68
C ARG A 130 -6.56 3.11 11.67
N GLY A 131 -7.34 2.61 12.62
CA GLY A 131 -6.89 1.59 13.57
C GLY A 131 -6.59 0.26 12.85
N ASP A 132 -7.39 -0.09 11.84
CA ASP A 132 -7.13 -1.25 11.00
C ASP A 132 -5.83 -1.10 10.20
N ILE A 133 -5.56 0.06 9.60
CA ILE A 133 -4.29 0.30 8.89
C ILE A 133 -3.10 0.03 9.81
N TRP A 134 -3.13 0.55 11.04
CA TRP A 134 -2.04 0.34 12.00
C TRP A 134 -1.87 -1.15 12.34
N THR A 135 -2.96 -1.82 12.72
CA THR A 135 -2.92 -3.25 13.10
C THR A 135 -2.49 -4.14 11.94
N ARG A 136 -2.95 -3.83 10.72
CA ARG A 136 -2.58 -4.56 9.49
C ARG A 136 -1.13 -4.27 9.09
N SER A 137 -0.64 -3.04 9.25
CA SER A 137 0.77 -2.71 9.03
C SER A 137 1.68 -3.42 10.03
N PHE A 138 1.23 -3.56 11.28
CA PHE A 138 1.92 -4.38 12.28
C PHE A 138 2.01 -5.85 11.85
N MET A 139 0.88 -6.46 11.46
CA MET A 139 0.84 -7.85 10.99
C MET A 139 1.69 -8.08 9.73
N ALA A 140 1.59 -7.19 8.74
CA ALA A 140 2.41 -7.26 7.53
C ALA A 140 3.90 -7.15 7.88
N GLY A 141 4.28 -6.28 8.83
CA GLY A 141 5.67 -6.16 9.26
C GLY A 141 6.19 -7.38 10.02
N MET A 142 5.38 -8.06 10.84
CA MET A 142 5.78 -9.36 11.40
C MET A 142 6.08 -10.37 10.28
N CYS A 143 5.20 -10.47 9.27
CA CYS A 143 5.41 -11.35 8.13
C CYS A 143 6.65 -10.97 7.30
N ILE A 144 6.91 -9.68 7.10
CA ILE A 144 8.02 -9.19 6.25
C ILE A 144 9.37 -9.26 6.99
N CYS A 145 9.40 -8.87 8.26
CA CYS A 145 10.63 -8.68 9.02
C CYS A 145 10.99 -9.88 9.91
N GLU A 146 10.01 -10.61 10.43
CA GLU A 146 10.23 -11.58 11.52
C GLU A 146 9.98 -13.03 11.11
N ASN A 147 9.59 -13.30 9.86
CA ASN A 147 9.29 -14.67 9.39
C ASN A 147 10.47 -15.67 9.47
N GLY A 148 11.71 -15.17 9.60
CA GLY A 148 12.88 -16.01 9.86
C GLY A 148 12.93 -16.53 11.29
N THR A 149 12.49 -15.72 12.25
CA THR A 149 12.70 -15.89 13.70
C THR A 149 11.43 -16.22 14.48
N ASP A 150 10.27 -15.71 14.07
CA ASP A 150 8.96 -16.02 14.68
C ASP A 150 8.24 -17.16 13.92
N PRO A 151 8.01 -18.32 14.56
CA PRO A 151 7.24 -19.43 13.98
C PRO A 151 5.82 -19.06 13.54
N LYS A 152 5.15 -18.11 14.22
CA LYS A 152 3.80 -17.67 13.85
C LYS A 152 3.84 -16.85 12.55
N ALA A 153 4.75 -15.89 12.46
CA ALA A 153 4.98 -15.12 11.24
C ALA A 153 5.30 -16.04 10.05
N LYS A 154 6.17 -17.04 10.26
CA LYS A 154 6.51 -18.06 9.26
C LYS A 154 5.29 -18.87 8.81
N LEU A 155 4.44 -19.28 9.74
CA LEU A 155 3.23 -20.05 9.42
C LEU A 155 2.23 -19.23 8.61
N MET A 156 2.06 -17.94 8.93
CA MET A 156 1.16 -17.01 8.21
C MET A 156 1.54 -16.82 6.74
N ILE A 157 2.81 -17.05 6.36
CA ILE A 157 3.31 -16.89 4.99
C ILE A 157 3.58 -18.23 4.28
N GLY A 158 3.00 -19.33 4.75
CA GLY A 158 3.10 -20.65 4.11
C GLY A 158 4.18 -21.57 4.69
N GLY A 159 4.63 -21.31 5.92
CA GLY A 159 5.47 -22.23 6.70
C GLY A 159 6.96 -22.22 6.36
N LYS A 160 7.39 -21.35 5.43
CA LYS A 160 8.80 -21.16 5.07
C LYS A 160 9.18 -19.70 5.22
N SER A 161 10.40 -19.47 5.69
CA SER A 161 10.96 -18.11 5.70
C SER A 161 11.14 -17.60 4.28
N PHE A 162 10.99 -16.29 4.10
CA PHE A 162 11.09 -15.61 2.83
C PHE A 162 11.76 -14.25 3.02
N ASP A 163 12.71 -13.93 2.14
CA ASP A 163 13.34 -12.62 2.11
C ASP A 163 12.55 -11.70 1.16
N PHE A 164 11.86 -10.73 1.73
CA PHE A 164 11.10 -9.71 0.97
C PHE A 164 11.97 -8.56 0.44
N GLY A 165 13.27 -8.56 0.75
CA GLY A 165 14.20 -7.50 0.42
C GLY A 165 14.26 -6.40 1.49
N GLU A 166 15.39 -5.68 1.52
CA GLU A 166 15.64 -4.62 2.51
C GLU A 166 14.67 -3.46 2.38
N GLU A 167 14.28 -3.12 1.15
CA GLU A 167 13.41 -1.99 0.88
C GLU A 167 11.98 -2.24 1.38
N ALA A 168 11.45 -3.45 1.20
CA ALA A 168 10.16 -3.82 1.79
C ALA A 168 10.20 -3.77 3.33
N ARG A 169 11.31 -4.19 3.94
CA ARG A 169 11.54 -4.08 5.40
C ARG A 169 11.60 -2.62 5.87
N ARG A 170 12.25 -1.73 5.12
CA ARG A 170 12.32 -0.30 5.44
C ARG A 170 10.93 0.34 5.41
N LEU A 171 10.21 0.14 4.31
CA LEU A 171 8.88 0.73 4.09
C LEU A 171 7.87 0.29 5.13
N ILE A 172 7.85 -1.00 5.50
CA ILE A 172 6.90 -1.49 6.50
C ILE A 172 7.22 -1.00 7.91
N LYS A 173 8.49 -0.80 8.26
CA LYS A 173 8.88 -0.18 9.54
C LYS A 173 8.42 1.27 9.60
N GLU A 174 8.61 2.04 8.52
CA GLU A 174 8.11 3.41 8.45
C GLU A 174 6.59 3.49 8.57
N LEU A 175 5.85 2.50 8.06
CA LEU A 175 4.38 2.41 8.23
C LEU A 175 3.96 2.14 9.68
N GLN A 176 4.77 1.43 10.46
CA GLN A 176 4.49 1.10 11.86
C GLN A 176 4.75 2.27 12.82
N GLU A 177 5.46 3.30 12.35
CA GLU A 177 5.81 4.52 13.11
C GLU A 177 4.81 5.68 12.90
N ILE A 178 3.75 5.49 12.12
CA ILE A 178 2.71 6.50 11.82
C ILE A 178 1.51 6.35 12.77
#